data_AF-X0XCH8-F1
#
_entry.id   AF-X0XCH8-F1
#
_cell.length_a   1.000
_cell.length_b   1.000
_cell.length_c   1.000
_cell.angle_alpha   90.00
_cell.angle_beta   90.00
_cell.angle_gamma   90.00
#
_symmetry.space_group_name_H-M   'P 1'
#
loop_
_entity.id
_entity.type
_entity.pdbx_description
1 polymer ?
#
loop_
_entity_poly.entity_id
_entity_poly.type
_entity_poly.pdbx_seq_one_letter_code
_entity_poly.pdbx_strand_id
1 'polypeptide(L)'
;VRIRRAMMSKTKSKEKQPLNLQLNQHLREGLLILASALALFLLLSLVSYHKTDPGFFHLSSHHHIVNTGGRIGAWFSDVFFMLFGYMAYVFPFMLAWSAGLFLRALPERPGFDQRTFVLRSIGFLIILIAGSGIASLQFAEFNAHLPYTAGGMLGHIVGVNLSAALNISGSSLLLLALFCSGITLFTGLSWIALMDALGKYTLQLFSITINVIRWLSHTVKFKYQTYKAARIKKAKQEKAAFKPLKV
;
A
#
# COMPACT_ATOMS: atom_id res chain seq x y z
N VAL A 1 -45.96 -51.76 7.88
CA VAL A 1 -46.25 -50.37 8.36
C VAL A 1 -45.00 -49.46 8.41
N ARG A 2 -43.82 -49.92 7.99
CA ARG A 2 -42.52 -49.22 8.16
C ARG A 2 -42.12 -48.26 7.02
N ILE A 3 -43.08 -47.63 6.33
CA ILE A 3 -42.80 -46.77 5.15
C ILE A 3 -43.33 -45.33 5.30
N ARG A 4 -44.04 -44.98 6.38
CA ARG A 4 -44.57 -43.60 6.58
C ARG A 4 -43.73 -42.69 7.49
N ARG A 5 -42.39 -42.80 7.48
CA ARG A 5 -41.50 -41.84 8.18
C ARG A 5 -40.42 -41.19 7.32
N ALA A 6 -40.36 -41.49 6.03
CA ALA A 6 -39.32 -40.95 5.14
C ALA A 6 -39.77 -39.74 4.29
N MET A 7 -40.90 -39.09 4.62
CA MET A 7 -41.37 -37.88 3.92
C MET A 7 -41.46 -36.64 4.82
N MET A 8 -40.65 -36.58 5.89
CA MET A 8 -40.31 -35.31 6.56
C MET A 8 -38.89 -34.85 6.20
N SER A 9 -38.44 -35.22 5.00
CA SER A 9 -37.20 -34.70 4.43
C SER A 9 -37.50 -33.39 3.71
N LYS A 10 -37.04 -32.29 4.32
CA LYS A 10 -36.64 -31.05 3.63
C LYS A 10 -37.72 -30.36 2.81
N THR A 11 -38.61 -29.66 3.51
CA THR A 11 -39.01 -28.34 3.01
C THR A 11 -38.40 -27.32 3.96
N LYS A 12 -37.08 -27.14 3.85
CA LYS A 12 -36.42 -25.92 4.33
C LYS A 12 -37.05 -24.80 3.52
N SER A 13 -38.07 -24.16 4.07
CA SER A 13 -38.55 -22.88 3.58
C SER A 13 -37.34 -21.97 3.42
N LYS A 14 -37.03 -21.60 2.17
CA LYS A 14 -36.17 -20.45 1.87
C LYS A 14 -36.87 -19.25 2.48
N GLU A 15 -36.60 -19.00 3.75
CA GLU A 15 -37.01 -17.80 4.45
C GLU A 15 -36.33 -16.66 3.70
N LYS A 16 -37.11 -15.94 2.89
CA LYS A 16 -36.64 -14.78 2.13
C LYS A 16 -36.11 -13.81 3.19
N GLN A 17 -34.80 -13.52 3.16
CA GLN A 17 -34.23 -12.48 4.01
C GLN A 17 -35.10 -11.22 3.87
N PRO A 18 -35.47 -10.52 4.97
CA PRO A 18 -36.34 -9.37 4.90
C PRO A 18 -35.76 -8.35 3.90
N LEU A 19 -36.61 -7.83 3.01
CA LEU A 19 -36.26 -6.93 1.89
C LEU A 19 -35.28 -5.80 2.31
N ASN A 20 -35.41 -5.29 3.54
CA ASN A 20 -34.55 -4.26 4.12
C ASN A 20 -33.08 -4.69 4.28
N LEU A 21 -32.81 -5.97 4.58
CA LEU A 21 -31.44 -6.50 4.67
C LEU A 21 -30.80 -6.59 3.29
N GLN A 22 -31.55 -7.02 2.28
CA GLN A 22 -31.07 -7.12 0.90
C GLN A 22 -30.78 -5.73 0.32
N LEU A 23 -31.67 -4.76 0.55
CA LEU A 23 -31.46 -3.37 0.12
C LEU A 23 -30.21 -2.76 0.78
N ASN A 24 -30.02 -2.95 2.09
CA ASN A 24 -28.83 -2.48 2.79
C ASN A 24 -27.55 -3.13 2.27
N GLN A 25 -27.58 -4.41 1.90
CA GLN A 25 -26.44 -5.10 1.30
C GLN A 25 -26.09 -4.50 -0.08
N HIS A 26 -27.07 -4.34 -0.96
CA HIS A 26 -26.84 -3.76 -2.29
C HIS A 26 -26.40 -2.29 -2.23
N LEU A 27 -26.93 -1.50 -1.30
CA LEU A 27 -26.46 -0.12 -1.06
C LEU A 27 -25.01 -0.10 -0.58
N ARG A 28 -24.61 -1.02 0.30
CA ARG A 28 -23.22 -1.16 0.75
C ARG A 28 -22.30 -1.55 -0.40
N GLU A 29 -22.70 -2.53 -1.21
CA GLU A 29 -21.96 -2.96 -2.41
C GLU A 29 -21.81 -1.82 -3.42
N GLY A 30 -22.88 -1.06 -3.68
CA GLY A 30 -22.86 0.11 -4.55
C GLY A 30 -21.92 1.21 -4.03
N LEU A 31 -21.99 1.52 -2.72
CA LEU A 31 -21.11 2.50 -2.09
C LEU A 31 -19.63 2.07 -2.13
N LEU A 32 -19.36 0.77 -1.99
CA LEU A 32 -18.00 0.21 -2.09
C LEU A 32 -17.41 0.36 -3.49
N ILE A 33 -18.19 0.02 -4.52
CA ILE A 33 -17.78 0.17 -5.93
C ILE A 33 -17.54 1.65 -6.22
N LEU A 34 -18.44 2.53 -5.79
CA LEU A 34 -18.31 3.97 -5.99
C LEU A 34 -17.07 4.53 -5.28
N ALA A 35 -16.84 4.16 -4.02
CA ALA A 35 -15.69 4.63 -3.24
C ALA A 35 -14.37 4.14 -3.86
N SER A 36 -14.34 2.91 -4.35
CA SER A 36 -13.17 2.34 -5.02
C SER A 36 -12.90 3.01 -6.38
N ALA A 37 -13.96 3.26 -7.17
CA ALA A 37 -13.85 4.01 -8.42
C ALA A 37 -13.36 5.44 -8.17
N LEU A 38 -13.87 6.13 -7.15
CA LEU A 38 -13.44 7.47 -6.77
C LEU A 38 -11.98 7.49 -6.30
N ALA A 39 -11.54 6.48 -5.53
CA ALA A 39 -10.14 6.36 -5.10
C ALA A 39 -9.20 6.19 -6.29
N LEU A 40 -9.56 5.33 -7.25
CA LEU A 40 -8.77 5.13 -8.47
C LEU A 40 -8.76 6.38 -9.36
N PHE A 41 -9.91 7.04 -9.52
CA PHE A 41 -10.02 8.29 -10.26
C PHE A 41 -9.14 9.39 -9.65
N LEU A 42 -9.18 9.55 -8.32
CA LEU A 42 -8.34 10.52 -7.62
C LEU A 42 -6.86 10.17 -7.74
N LEU A 43 -6.48 8.89 -7.61
CA LEU A 43 -5.10 8.45 -7.79
C LEU A 43 -4.58 8.76 -9.20
N LEU A 44 -5.38 8.41 -10.22
CA LEU A 44 -5.05 8.65 -11.63
C LEU A 44 -4.90 10.15 -11.89
N SER A 45 -5.79 10.96 -11.32
CA SER A 45 -5.72 12.42 -11.40
C SER A 45 -4.45 12.98 -10.75
N LEU A 46 -4.05 12.46 -9.59
CA LEU A 46 -2.83 12.91 -8.88
C LEU A 46 -1.55 12.48 -9.61
N VAL A 47 -1.49 11.23 -10.08
CA VAL A 47 -0.31 10.70 -10.79
C VAL A 47 -0.09 11.41 -12.13
N SER A 48 -1.18 11.78 -12.82
CA SER A 48 -1.13 12.49 -14.10
C SER A 48 -1.21 14.02 -13.97
N TYR A 49 -0.91 14.57 -12.79
CA TYR A 49 -0.90 16.02 -12.59
C TYR A 49 0.14 16.72 -13.45
N HIS A 50 -0.27 17.84 -14.04
CA HIS A 50 0.60 18.69 -14.83
C HIS A 50 0.33 20.16 -14.52
N LYS A 51 1.40 20.94 -14.30
CA LYS A 51 1.32 22.38 -13.91
C LYS A 51 0.70 23.29 -14.97
N THR A 52 0.60 22.82 -16.22
CA THR A 52 0.00 23.60 -17.31
C THR A 52 -1.48 23.30 -17.50
N ASP A 53 -2.04 22.33 -16.76
CA ASP A 53 -3.47 22.04 -16.86
C ASP A 53 -4.28 23.12 -16.12
N PRO A 54 -5.52 23.40 -16.53
CA PRO A 54 -6.35 24.38 -15.83
C PRO A 54 -6.68 23.89 -14.40
N GLY A 55 -6.19 24.63 -13.41
CA GLY A 55 -6.39 24.35 -11.99
C GLY A 55 -7.45 25.26 -11.34
N PHE A 56 -7.74 25.01 -10.07
CA PHE A 56 -8.54 25.93 -9.26
C PHE A 56 -7.74 27.19 -8.94
N PHE A 57 -6.43 27.03 -8.68
CA PHE A 57 -5.57 28.11 -8.22
C PHE A 57 -4.84 28.84 -9.36
N HIS A 58 -4.87 28.31 -10.58
CA HIS A 58 -4.25 28.95 -11.73
C HIS A 58 -5.07 28.74 -13.00
N LEU A 59 -5.35 29.83 -13.70
CA LEU A 59 -5.98 29.79 -15.02
C LEU A 59 -4.89 29.52 -16.05
N SER A 60 -4.93 28.34 -16.68
CA SER A 60 -4.09 28.04 -17.82
C SER A 60 -4.82 28.36 -19.13
N SER A 61 -4.12 28.98 -20.07
CA SER A 61 -4.61 29.28 -21.43
C SER A 61 -4.44 28.10 -22.40
N HIS A 62 -3.87 26.98 -21.94
CA HIS A 62 -3.71 25.79 -22.75
C HIS A 62 -5.04 25.07 -22.97
N HIS A 63 -5.42 24.89 -24.24
CA HIS A 63 -6.64 24.20 -24.63
C HIS A 63 -6.57 22.67 -24.44
N HIS A 64 -5.36 22.10 -24.35
CA HIS A 64 -5.16 20.65 -24.21
C HIS A 64 -4.85 20.27 -22.77
N ILE A 65 -5.69 19.41 -22.18
CA ILE A 65 -5.53 18.91 -20.82
C ILE A 65 -4.71 17.63 -20.86
N VAL A 66 -3.59 17.60 -20.14
CA VAL A 66 -2.68 16.45 -20.04
C VAL A 66 -3.18 15.45 -18.99
N ASN A 67 -3.83 15.94 -17.92
CA ASN A 67 -4.38 15.09 -16.88
C ASN A 67 -5.35 14.04 -17.45
N THR A 68 -5.07 12.77 -17.16
CA THR A 68 -5.86 11.64 -17.65
C THR A 68 -7.26 11.57 -17.03
N GLY A 69 -7.47 12.22 -15.88
CA GLY A 69 -8.79 12.45 -15.27
C GLY A 69 -9.57 13.60 -15.92
N GLY A 70 -9.06 14.18 -17.02
CA GLY A 70 -9.64 15.31 -17.72
C GLY A 70 -9.64 16.58 -16.87
N ARG A 71 -10.52 17.53 -17.21
CA ARG A 71 -10.61 18.83 -16.53
C ARG A 71 -10.91 18.71 -15.03
N ILE A 72 -11.76 17.74 -14.67
CA ILE A 72 -12.14 17.48 -13.28
C ILE A 72 -10.94 16.91 -12.52
N GLY A 73 -10.19 15.97 -13.11
CA GLY A 73 -8.97 15.42 -12.50
C GLY A 73 -7.86 16.46 -12.33
N ALA A 74 -7.64 17.31 -13.33
CA ALA A 74 -6.71 18.44 -13.24
C ALA A 74 -7.07 19.38 -12.08
N TRP A 75 -8.36 19.70 -11.94
CA TRP A 75 -8.85 20.55 -10.87
C TRP A 75 -8.64 19.94 -9.48
N PHE A 76 -9.01 18.66 -9.29
CA PHE A 76 -8.82 17.98 -8.01
C PHE A 76 -7.34 17.84 -7.66
N SER A 77 -6.50 17.45 -8.62
CA SER A 77 -5.07 17.28 -8.36
C SER A 77 -4.39 18.59 -8.00
N ASP A 78 -4.73 19.70 -8.68
CA ASP A 78 -4.24 21.04 -8.32
C ASP A 78 -4.62 21.41 -6.88
N VAL A 79 -5.88 21.24 -6.50
CA VAL A 79 -6.34 21.55 -5.14
C VAL A 79 -5.62 20.71 -4.08
N PHE A 80 -5.51 19.40 -4.30
CA PHE A 80 -4.89 18.49 -3.35
C PHE A 80 -3.39 18.73 -3.21
N PHE A 81 -2.67 18.95 -4.32
CA PHE A 81 -1.24 19.26 -4.27
C PHE A 81 -0.97 20.65 -3.67
N MET A 82 -1.83 21.64 -3.94
CA MET A 82 -1.71 22.95 -3.34
C MET A 82 -1.86 22.88 -1.81
N LEU A 83 -2.86 22.14 -1.31
CA LEU A 83 -3.16 22.07 0.11
C LEU A 83 -2.22 21.14 0.89
N PHE A 84 -1.97 19.94 0.37
CA PHE A 84 -1.30 18.86 1.12
C PHE A 84 0.07 18.46 0.56
N GLY A 85 0.44 18.95 -0.62
CA GLY A 85 1.68 18.54 -1.28
C GLY A 85 1.71 17.04 -1.55
N TYR A 86 2.83 16.38 -1.28
CA TYR A 86 2.97 14.93 -1.46
C TYR A 86 2.00 14.12 -0.59
N MET A 87 1.49 14.68 0.51
CA MET A 87 0.47 14.01 1.32
C MET A 87 -0.89 13.88 0.62
N ALA A 88 -1.09 14.55 -0.51
CA ALA A 88 -2.24 14.33 -1.38
C ALA A 88 -2.42 12.86 -1.76
N TYR A 89 -1.32 12.11 -1.94
CA TYR A 89 -1.37 10.69 -2.28
C TYR A 89 -1.97 9.81 -1.19
N VAL A 90 -2.01 10.27 0.06
CA VAL A 90 -2.61 9.51 1.16
C VAL A 90 -4.12 9.38 0.98
N PHE A 91 -4.79 10.35 0.36
CA PHE A 91 -6.25 10.35 0.21
C PHE A 91 -6.79 9.14 -0.60
N PRO A 92 -6.27 8.82 -1.80
CA PRO A 92 -6.66 7.61 -2.51
C PRO A 92 -6.48 6.33 -1.69
N PHE A 93 -5.35 6.19 -0.99
CA PHE A 93 -5.06 5.01 -0.17
C PHE A 93 -6.02 4.91 1.03
N MET A 94 -6.32 6.03 1.71
CA MET A 94 -7.30 6.04 2.79
C MET A 94 -8.71 5.68 2.30
N LEU A 95 -9.10 6.18 1.13
CA LEU A 95 -10.41 5.91 0.56
C LEU A 95 -10.54 4.43 0.18
N ALA A 96 -9.50 3.86 -0.43
CA ALA A 96 -9.44 2.42 -0.71
C ALA A 96 -9.43 1.57 0.58
N TRP A 97 -8.66 1.97 1.60
CA TRP A 97 -8.58 1.27 2.88
C TRP A 97 -9.92 1.29 3.63
N SER A 98 -10.57 2.45 3.69
CA SER A 98 -11.88 2.60 4.33
C SER A 98 -12.97 1.80 3.60
N ALA A 99 -12.95 1.75 2.27
CA ALA A 99 -13.80 0.85 1.49
C ALA A 99 -13.52 -0.63 1.85
N GLY A 100 -12.25 -1.05 1.92
CA GLY A 100 -11.88 -2.42 2.31
C GLY A 100 -12.32 -2.81 3.73
N LEU A 101 -12.25 -1.88 4.68
CA LEU A 101 -12.76 -2.10 6.05
C LEU A 101 -14.29 -2.27 6.06
N PHE A 102 -14.99 -1.49 5.25
CA PHE A 102 -16.45 -1.58 5.13
C PHE A 102 -16.90 -2.91 4.51
N LEU A 103 -16.10 -3.49 3.60
CA LEU A 103 -16.31 -4.84 3.07
C LEU A 103 -16.11 -5.94 4.12
N ARG A 104 -15.17 -5.76 5.06
CA ARG A 104 -14.84 -6.74 6.11
C ARG A 104 -15.79 -6.69 7.31
N ALA A 105 -16.66 -5.70 7.41
CA ALA A 105 -17.66 -5.64 8.47
C ALA A 105 -18.68 -6.78 8.26
N LEU A 106 -18.49 -7.88 9.00
CA LEU A 106 -19.33 -9.07 8.94
C LEU A 106 -20.83 -8.73 9.11
N PRO A 107 -21.74 -9.49 8.48
CA PRO A 107 -23.19 -9.32 8.63
C PRO A 107 -23.68 -9.35 10.08
N GLU A 108 -22.92 -9.97 10.99
CA GLU A 108 -23.30 -10.17 12.40
C GLU A 108 -23.15 -8.92 13.30
N ARG A 109 -22.50 -7.85 12.82
CA ARG A 109 -22.48 -6.55 13.51
C ARG A 109 -23.07 -5.47 12.60
N PRO A 110 -24.41 -5.42 12.46
CA PRO A 110 -25.07 -4.43 11.63
C PRO A 110 -25.09 -3.09 12.36
N GLY A 111 -23.95 -2.42 12.45
CA GLY A 111 -23.85 -1.11 13.08
C GLY A 111 -22.60 -0.39 12.61
N PHE A 112 -22.79 0.80 12.06
CA PHE A 112 -21.71 1.75 11.87
C PHE A 112 -21.23 2.18 13.26
N ASP A 113 -20.04 1.74 13.68
CA ASP A 113 -19.46 2.18 14.95
C ASP A 113 -18.94 3.62 14.78
N GLN A 114 -19.81 4.57 15.14
CA GLN A 114 -19.52 6.00 15.08
C GLN A 114 -18.26 6.37 15.87
N ARG A 115 -17.99 5.69 16.99
CA ARG A 115 -16.79 5.97 17.80
C ARG A 115 -15.53 5.59 17.04
N THR A 116 -15.50 4.39 16.47
CA THR A 116 -14.37 3.94 15.63
C THR A 116 -14.21 4.85 14.41
N PHE A 117 -15.30 5.25 13.76
CA PHE A 117 -15.24 6.20 12.65
C PHE A 117 -14.61 7.53 13.06
N VAL A 118 -15.10 8.16 14.13
CA VAL A 118 -14.57 9.44 14.63
C VAL A 118 -13.10 9.33 15.01
N LEU A 119 -12.70 8.28 15.75
CA LEU A 119 -11.30 8.06 16.13
C LEU A 119 -10.40 7.90 14.90
N ARG A 120 -10.86 7.18 13.88
CA ARG A 120 -10.12 7.02 12.62
C ARG A 120 -10.05 8.33 11.84
N SER A 121 -11.12 9.10 11.78
CA SER A 121 -11.12 10.43 11.15
C SER A 121 -10.14 11.38 11.84
N ILE A 122 -10.08 11.38 13.17
CA ILE A 122 -9.08 12.16 13.94
C ILE A 122 -7.67 11.67 13.61
N GLY A 123 -7.44 10.35 13.62
CA GLY A 123 -6.15 9.77 13.23
C GLY A 123 -5.73 10.19 11.82
N PHE A 124 -6.66 10.20 10.87
CA PHE A 124 -6.41 10.69 9.51
C PHE A 124 -6.01 12.16 9.46
N LEU A 125 -6.73 13.03 10.16
CA LEU A 125 -6.37 14.45 10.23
C LEU A 125 -4.98 14.66 10.83
N ILE A 126 -4.64 13.91 11.89
CA ILE A 126 -3.30 13.96 12.49
C ILE A 126 -2.24 13.51 11.48
N ILE A 127 -2.47 12.43 10.72
CA ILE A 127 -1.57 11.95 9.66
C ILE A 127 -1.34 13.05 8.62
N LEU A 128 -2.41 13.69 8.14
CA LEU A 128 -2.32 14.76 7.15
C LEU A 128 -1.51 15.93 7.70
N ILE A 129 -1.85 16.42 8.90
CA ILE A 129 -1.18 17.59 9.49
C ILE A 129 0.30 17.31 9.75
N ALA A 130 0.58 16.19 10.42
CA ALA A 130 1.93 15.82 10.78
C ALA A 130 2.78 15.48 9.54
N GLY A 131 2.23 14.67 8.62
CA GLY A 131 2.91 14.27 7.40
C GLY A 131 3.18 15.45 6.47
N SER A 132 2.23 16.38 6.31
CA SER A 132 2.42 17.58 5.51
C SER A 132 3.48 18.49 6.15
N GLY A 133 3.48 18.63 7.48
CA GLY A 133 4.52 19.36 8.21
C GLY A 133 5.91 18.75 8.01
N ILE A 134 6.06 17.43 8.14
CA ILE A 134 7.32 16.72 7.88
C ILE A 134 7.75 16.95 6.42
N ALA A 135 6.81 16.79 5.48
CA ALA A 135 7.07 16.99 4.07
C ALA A 135 7.62 18.41 3.79
N SER A 136 7.03 19.44 4.40
CA SER A 136 7.50 20.81 4.25
C SER A 136 8.86 21.08 4.88
N LEU A 137 9.19 20.46 6.01
CA LEU A 137 10.45 20.70 6.71
C LEU A 137 11.62 19.90 6.13
N GLN A 138 11.37 18.65 5.70
CA GLN A 138 12.43 17.72 5.31
C GLN A 138 12.62 17.59 3.81
N PHE A 139 11.60 17.91 3.01
CA PHE A 139 11.63 17.74 1.56
C PHE A 139 11.52 19.08 0.82
N ALA A 140 11.97 20.17 1.43
CA ALA A 140 11.90 21.51 0.84
C ALA A 140 12.62 21.63 -0.52
N GLU A 141 13.64 20.81 -0.77
CA GLU A 141 14.36 20.79 -2.05
C GLU A 141 13.61 20.04 -3.17
N PHE A 142 12.63 19.20 -2.82
CA PHE A 142 11.88 18.35 -3.77
C PHE A 142 10.59 19.01 -4.28
N ASN A 143 10.59 20.33 -4.47
CA ASN A 143 9.40 21.10 -4.88
C ASN A 143 9.21 21.22 -6.41
N ALA A 144 10.17 20.77 -7.21
CA ALA A 144 10.23 21.06 -8.65
C ALA A 144 8.93 20.74 -9.42
N HIS A 145 8.18 19.72 -9.00
CA HIS A 145 6.96 19.26 -9.66
C HIS A 145 5.66 19.70 -8.98
N LEU A 146 5.70 20.34 -7.81
CA LEU A 146 4.51 20.79 -7.10
C LEU A 146 4.17 22.26 -7.35
N PRO A 147 2.89 22.65 -7.19
CA PRO A 147 2.46 24.04 -7.34
C PRO A 147 2.96 24.96 -6.21
N TYR A 148 3.29 24.40 -5.03
CA TYR A 148 3.69 25.18 -3.86
C TYR A 148 4.92 24.60 -3.14
N THR A 149 4.72 23.80 -2.09
CA THR A 149 5.78 23.12 -1.34
C THR A 149 5.50 21.61 -1.26
N ALA A 150 6.51 20.82 -0.90
CA ALA A 150 6.39 19.39 -0.69
C ALA A 150 5.30 19.00 0.34
N GLY A 151 5.02 19.87 1.31
CA GLY A 151 3.93 19.70 2.29
C GLY A 151 2.63 20.44 1.95
N GLY A 152 2.59 21.17 0.84
CA GLY A 152 1.50 22.08 0.50
C GLY A 152 1.37 23.25 1.48
N MET A 153 0.31 24.02 1.32
CA MET A 153 0.00 25.16 2.19
C MET A 153 -0.14 24.74 3.65
N LEU A 154 -0.80 23.60 3.92
CA LEU A 154 -0.99 23.09 5.26
C LEU A 154 0.35 22.77 5.92
N GLY A 155 1.21 22.03 5.20
CA GLY A 155 2.53 21.66 5.70
C GLY A 155 3.44 22.86 5.92
N HIS A 156 3.36 23.86 5.07
CA HIS A 156 4.13 25.10 5.22
C HIS A 156 3.73 25.86 6.49
N ILE A 157 2.43 26.05 6.73
CA ILE A 157 1.93 26.72 7.94
C ILE A 157 2.39 25.94 9.18
N VAL A 158 2.19 24.62 9.21
CA VAL A 158 2.59 23.79 10.34
C VAL A 158 4.11 23.85 10.54
N GLY A 159 4.89 23.66 9.48
CA GLY A 159 6.34 23.63 9.53
C GLY A 159 6.96 24.93 10.02
N VAL A 160 6.53 26.08 9.49
CA VAL A 160 7.04 27.41 9.90
C VAL A 160 6.74 27.68 11.37
N ASN A 161 5.50 27.47 11.81
CA ASN A 161 5.12 27.75 13.20
C ASN A 161 5.82 26.82 14.20
N LEU A 162 5.93 25.53 13.87
CA LEU A 162 6.55 24.57 14.78
C LEU A 162 8.07 24.76 14.85
N SER A 163 8.72 25.01 13.70
CA SER A 163 10.16 25.27 13.65
C SER A 163 10.56 26.55 14.38
N ALA A 164 9.70 27.57 14.36
CA ALA A 164 9.89 28.76 15.19
C ALA A 164 9.82 28.47 16.69
N ALA A 165 8.98 27.50 17.11
CA ALA A 165 8.80 27.16 18.53
C ALA A 165 9.82 26.14 19.07
N LEU A 166 10.22 25.15 18.26
CA LEU A 166 11.00 23.97 18.71
C LEU A 166 12.33 23.77 17.95
N ASN A 167 12.69 24.69 17.05
CA ASN A 167 13.67 24.47 15.99
C ASN A 167 13.31 23.31 15.05
N ILE A 168 14.05 23.15 13.96
CA ILE A 168 13.76 22.14 12.92
C ILE A 168 13.81 20.72 13.49
N SER A 169 14.83 20.41 14.29
CA SER A 169 15.01 19.06 14.87
C SER A 169 13.90 18.69 15.84
N GLY A 170 13.52 19.60 16.76
CA GLY A 170 12.44 19.36 17.72
C GLY A 170 11.08 19.23 17.05
N SER A 171 10.82 20.07 16.04
CA SER A 171 9.59 20.02 15.24
C SER A 171 9.46 18.71 14.50
N SER A 172 10.55 18.23 13.89
CA SER A 172 10.55 16.98 13.13
C SER A 172 10.28 15.78 14.03
N LEU A 173 10.86 15.75 15.23
CA LEU A 173 10.60 14.68 16.21
C LEU A 173 9.13 14.68 16.68
N LEU A 174 8.59 15.85 17.01
CA LEU A 174 7.20 16.00 17.43
C LEU A 174 6.23 15.59 16.31
N LEU A 175 6.44 16.08 15.09
CA LEU A 175 5.61 15.72 13.94
C LEU A 175 5.72 14.23 13.63
N LEU A 176 6.90 13.62 13.73
CA LEU A 176 7.06 12.18 13.54
C LEU A 176 6.27 11.39 14.60
N ALA A 177 6.33 11.79 15.86
CA ALA A 177 5.56 11.15 16.94
C ALA A 177 4.04 11.27 16.69
N LEU A 178 3.56 12.45 16.27
CA LEU A 178 2.17 12.67 15.90
C LEU A 178 1.77 11.84 14.69
N PHE A 179 2.61 11.76 13.66
CA PHE A 179 2.38 10.97 12.46
C PHE A 179 2.20 9.49 12.80
N CYS A 180 3.11 8.92 13.59
CA CYS A 180 3.02 7.54 14.06
C CYS A 180 1.77 7.29 14.92
N SER A 181 1.43 8.24 15.80
CA SER A 181 0.21 8.19 16.62
C SER A 181 -1.06 8.23 15.76
N GLY A 182 -1.07 9.07 14.72
CA GLY A 182 -2.16 9.17 13.75
C GLY A 182 -2.35 7.87 12.96
N ILE A 183 -1.25 7.25 12.49
CA ILE A 183 -1.27 5.92 11.84
C ILE A 183 -1.92 4.89 12.77
N THR A 184 -1.54 4.90 14.04
CA THR A 184 -2.06 3.98 15.07
C THR A 184 -3.57 4.15 15.25
N LEU A 185 -4.04 5.40 15.39
CA LEU A 185 -5.47 5.73 15.52
C LEU A 185 -6.27 5.37 14.27
N PHE A 186 -5.73 5.59 13.08
CA PHE A 186 -6.40 5.31 11.81
C PHE A 186 -6.49 3.81 11.51
N THR A 187 -5.39 3.09 11.66
CA THR A 187 -5.30 1.67 11.26
C THR A 187 -5.66 0.70 12.38
N GLY A 188 -5.47 1.08 13.65
CA GLY A 188 -5.47 0.15 14.78
C GLY A 188 -4.21 -0.73 14.84
N LEU A 189 -3.14 -0.34 14.14
CA LEU A 189 -1.87 -1.06 14.08
C LEU A 189 -1.18 -1.09 15.46
N SER A 190 -0.70 -2.26 15.87
CA SER A 190 0.26 -2.39 16.96
C SER A 190 1.68 -2.32 16.42
N TRP A 191 2.48 -1.36 16.90
CA TRP A 191 3.89 -1.23 16.52
C TRP A 191 4.72 -2.46 16.89
N ILE A 192 4.43 -3.10 18.02
CA ILE A 192 5.10 -4.34 18.43
C ILE A 192 4.78 -5.46 17.44
N ALA A 193 3.51 -5.62 17.07
CA ALA A 193 3.11 -6.62 16.08
C ALA A 193 3.72 -6.34 14.70
N LEU A 194 3.86 -5.07 14.31
CA LEU A 194 4.54 -4.68 13.09
C LEU A 194 6.03 -5.06 13.15
N MET A 195 6.71 -4.77 14.26
CA MET A 195 8.12 -5.13 14.46
C MET A 195 8.33 -6.64 14.39
N ASP A 196 7.46 -7.43 15.03
CA ASP A 196 7.51 -8.89 14.99
C ASP A 196 7.31 -9.43 13.57
N ALA A 197 6.34 -8.88 12.84
CA ALA A 197 6.08 -9.27 11.45
C ALA A 197 7.26 -8.95 10.54
N LEU A 198 7.83 -7.75 10.65
CA LEU A 198 9.01 -7.34 9.89
C LEU A 198 10.23 -8.20 10.24
N GLY A 199 10.42 -8.52 11.51
CA GLY A 199 11.47 -9.45 11.98
C GLY A 199 11.31 -10.83 11.35
N LYS A 200 10.09 -11.38 11.35
CA LYS A 200 9.78 -12.67 10.71
C LYS A 200 10.10 -12.65 9.22
N TYR A 201 9.66 -11.64 8.47
CA TYR A 201 9.92 -11.55 7.03
C TYR A 201 11.41 -11.36 6.73
N THR A 202 12.13 -10.58 7.53
CA THR A 202 13.57 -10.40 7.41
C THR A 202 14.32 -11.72 7.59
N LEU A 203 13.98 -12.49 8.63
CA LEU A 203 14.56 -13.81 8.87
C LEU A 203 14.21 -14.81 7.76
N GLN A 204 12.98 -14.77 7.24
CA GLN A 204 12.56 -15.60 6.12
C GLN A 204 13.39 -15.29 4.87
N LEU A 205 13.51 -14.01 4.48
CA LEU A 205 14.32 -13.58 3.33
C LEU A 205 15.79 -13.96 3.51
N PHE A 206 16.33 -13.80 4.72
CA PHE A 206 17.69 -14.21 5.03
C PHE A 206 17.88 -15.73 4.87
N SER A 207 16.93 -16.53 5.38
CA SER A 207 16.98 -17.99 5.24
C SER A 207 16.88 -18.46 3.79
N ILE A 208 16.03 -17.82 2.98
CA ILE A 208 15.90 -18.09 1.55
C ILE A 208 17.21 -17.77 0.86
N THR A 209 17.80 -16.60 1.15
CA THR A 209 19.07 -16.18 0.56
C THR A 209 20.19 -17.17 0.88
N ILE A 210 20.32 -17.60 2.14
CA ILE A 210 21.30 -18.62 2.54
C ILE A 210 21.05 -19.94 1.82
N ASN A 211 19.79 -20.37 1.72
CA ASN A 211 19.44 -21.63 1.06
C ASN A 211 19.76 -21.58 -0.45
N VAL A 212 19.50 -20.45 -1.11
CA VAL A 212 19.86 -20.22 -2.52
C VAL A 212 21.38 -20.27 -2.70
N ILE A 213 22.15 -19.57 -1.85
CA ILE A 213 23.62 -19.60 -1.89
C ILE A 213 24.14 -21.03 -1.68
N ARG A 214 23.59 -21.75 -0.70
CA ARG A 214 23.96 -23.15 -0.41
C ARG A 214 23.66 -24.06 -1.60
N TRP A 215 22.48 -23.94 -2.20
CA TRP A 215 22.07 -24.70 -3.38
C TRP A 215 22.96 -24.43 -4.59
N LEU A 216 23.29 -23.16 -4.86
CA LEU A 216 24.22 -22.77 -5.92
C LEU A 216 25.60 -23.40 -5.69
N SER A 217 26.12 -23.32 -4.45
CA SER A 217 27.41 -23.90 -4.10
C SER A 217 27.45 -25.42 -4.30
N HIS A 218 26.36 -26.13 -3.98
CA HIS A 218 26.27 -27.58 -4.15
C HIS A 218 26.19 -27.96 -5.63
N THR A 219 25.44 -27.20 -6.44
CA THR A 219 25.32 -27.42 -7.88
C THR A 219 26.65 -27.20 -8.60
N VAL A 220 27.39 -26.16 -8.22
CA VAL A 220 28.75 -25.90 -8.74
C VAL A 220 29.72 -27.00 -8.35
N LYS A 221 29.73 -27.42 -7.07
CA LYS A 221 30.58 -28.52 -6.59
C LYS A 221 30.29 -29.83 -7.33
N PHE A 222 29.02 -30.16 -7.55
CA PHE A 222 28.61 -31.37 -8.28
C PHE A 222 29.09 -31.36 -9.74
N LYS A 223 28.94 -30.23 -10.45
CA LYS A 223 29.48 -30.05 -11.80
C LYS A 223 31.02 -30.15 -11.85
N TYR A 224 31.70 -29.59 -10.85
CA TYR A 224 33.17 -29.66 -10.76
C TYR A 224 33.66 -31.10 -10.54
N GLN A 225 33.03 -31.85 -9.64
CA GLN A 225 33.41 -33.24 -9.35
C GLN A 225 33.17 -34.16 -10.55
N THR A 226 32.03 -34.02 -11.23
CA THR A 226 31.71 -34.80 -12.44
C THR A 226 32.70 -34.50 -13.58
N TYR A 227 33.02 -33.22 -13.81
CA TYR A 227 34.04 -32.80 -14.78
C TYR A 227 35.42 -33.40 -14.46
N LYS A 228 35.85 -33.35 -13.19
CA LYS A 228 37.12 -33.91 -12.73
C LYS A 228 37.16 -35.44 -12.92
N ALA A 229 36.10 -36.15 -12.57
CA ALA A 229 36.00 -37.61 -12.74
C ALA A 229 36.05 -38.03 -14.21
N ALA A 230 35.36 -37.31 -15.10
CA ALA A 230 35.40 -37.55 -16.54
C ALA A 230 36.80 -37.36 -17.14
N ARG A 231 37.50 -36.29 -16.73
CA ARG A 231 38.87 -36.01 -17.16
C ARG A 231 39.87 -37.08 -16.68
N ILE A 232 39.74 -37.56 -15.44
CA ILE A 232 40.59 -38.64 -14.91
C ILE A 232 40.34 -39.96 -15.66
N LYS A 233 39.08 -40.29 -15.98
CA LYS A 233 38.74 -41.47 -16.79
C LYS A 233 39.37 -41.40 -18.18
N LYS A 234 39.25 -40.25 -18.87
CA LYS A 234 39.90 -40.04 -20.18
C LYS A 234 41.42 -40.19 -20.10
N ALA A 235 42.07 -39.55 -19.13
CA ALA A 235 43.52 -39.66 -18.95
C ALA A 235 43.99 -41.10 -18.63
N LYS A 236 43.20 -41.88 -17.90
CA LYS A 236 43.48 -43.31 -17.68
C LYS A 236 43.32 -44.15 -18.95
N GLN A 237 42.32 -43.86 -19.78
CA GLN A 237 42.11 -44.53 -21.07
C GLN A 237 43.24 -44.23 -22.05
N GLU A 238 43.67 -42.96 -22.16
CA GLU A 238 44.81 -42.56 -22.99
C GLU A 238 46.11 -43.24 -22.55
N LYS A 239 46.39 -43.30 -21.23
CA LYS A 239 47.56 -44.02 -20.70
C LYS A 239 47.51 -45.54 -20.92
N ALA A 240 46.32 -46.14 -20.89
CA ALA A 240 46.15 -47.56 -21.17
C ALA A 240 46.34 -47.88 -22.67
N ALA A 241 45.95 -46.97 -23.56
CA ALA A 241 46.17 -47.08 -25.00
C ALA A 241 47.65 -46.90 -25.37
N PHE A 242 48.43 -46.15 -24.58
CA PHE A 242 49.86 -45.90 -24.82
C PHE A 242 50.80 -46.94 -24.18
N LYS A 243 50.33 -48.13 -23.79
CA LYS A 243 51.21 -49.15 -23.19
C LYS A 243 52.16 -49.69 -24.27
N PRO A 244 53.49 -49.46 -24.18
CA PRO A 244 54.41 -49.89 -25.23
C PRO A 244 54.45 -51.42 -25.30
N LEU A 245 54.45 -51.95 -26.51
CA LEU A 245 54.72 -53.37 -26.78
C LEU A 245 56.05 -53.73 -26.12
N LYS A 246 56.03 -54.71 -25.21
CA LYS A 246 57.25 -55.26 -24.64
C LYS A 246 58.06 -55.86 -25.79
N VAL A 247 59.18 -55.22 -26.13
CA VAL A 247 60.24 -55.74 -26.99
C VAL A 247 61.06 -56.74 -26.20
#